data_AF-F3UNW4-F1
#
_entry.id   AF-F3UNW4-F1
#
_cell.length_a   1.000
_cell.length_b   1.000
_cell.length_c   1.000
_cell.angle_alpha   90.00
_cell.angle_beta   90.00
_cell.angle_gamma   90.00
#
_symmetry.space_group_name_H-M   'P 1'
#
loop_
_entity.id
_entity.type
_entity.pdbx_description
1 polymer ?
#
loop_
_entity_poly.entity_id
_entity_poly.type
_entity_poly.pdbx_seq_one_letter_code
_entity_poly.pdbx_strand_id
1 'polypeptide(L)'
;MGEPEKVSTDLASEYEAFQDKELENLKRLVQDQKISKEQARAFLAGAVDNAQASRLQNTYIIYSYKNEQISIIFSQEGELLYVTPDPDYLYFK
;
A
#
# COMPACT_ATOMS: atom_id res chain seq x y z
N MET A 1 -5.77 -14.47 -3.29
CA MET A 1 -6.59 -13.31 -2.87
C MET A 1 -7.80 -13.27 -3.80
N GLY A 2 -9.00 -12.97 -3.30
CA GLY A 2 -10.23 -12.92 -4.10
C GLY A 2 -10.32 -11.62 -4.92
N GLU A 3 -11.53 -11.17 -5.25
CA GLU A 3 -11.74 -9.84 -5.85
C GLU A 3 -11.41 -8.71 -4.86
N PRO A 4 -10.88 -7.58 -5.34
CA PRO A 4 -10.68 -6.38 -4.53
C PRO A 4 -12.01 -5.79 -4.09
N GLU A 5 -12.06 -5.22 -2.89
CA GLU A 5 -13.28 -4.55 -2.41
C GLU A 5 -13.40 -3.13 -2.99
N LYS A 6 -12.26 -2.54 -3.36
CA LYS A 6 -12.15 -1.22 -3.98
C LYS A 6 -11.01 -1.23 -4.98
N VAL A 7 -11.27 -0.64 -6.15
CA VAL A 7 -10.25 -0.32 -7.15
C VAL A 7 -10.31 1.18 -7.38
N SER A 8 -9.17 1.85 -7.27
CA SER A 8 -9.05 3.30 -7.45
C SER A 8 -7.94 3.60 -8.44
N THR A 9 -8.20 4.52 -9.38
CA THR A 9 -7.20 5.02 -10.33
C THR A 9 -6.72 6.43 -10.01
N ASP A 10 -7.17 6.97 -8.87
CA ASP A 10 -6.94 8.36 -8.47
C ASP A 10 -6.19 8.43 -7.14
N LEU A 11 -4.97 7.89 -7.13
CA LEU A 11 -4.10 7.98 -5.94
C LEU A 11 -3.80 9.45 -5.60
N ALA A 12 -3.80 10.36 -6.57
CA ALA A 12 -3.50 11.76 -6.32
C ALA A 12 -4.57 12.42 -5.43
N SER A 13 -5.85 12.10 -5.62
CA SER A 13 -6.93 12.59 -4.75
C SER A 13 -7.04 11.83 -3.43
N GLU A 14 -6.62 10.57 -3.39
CA GLU A 14 -6.74 9.70 -2.21
C GLU A 14 -5.44 9.59 -1.38
N TYR A 15 -4.39 10.35 -1.72
CA TYR A 15 -3.04 10.12 -1.20
C TYR A 15 -2.94 10.24 0.33
N GLU A 16 -3.59 11.25 0.94
CA GLU A 16 -3.56 11.46 2.39
C GLU A 16 -4.26 10.29 3.10
N ALA A 17 -5.44 9.91 2.61
CA ALA A 17 -6.20 8.79 3.15
C ALA A 17 -5.41 7.48 3.04
N PHE A 18 -4.77 7.22 1.89
CA PHE A 18 -3.90 6.06 1.70
C PHE A 18 -2.73 6.07 2.68
N GLN A 19 -2.01 7.20 2.81
CA GLN A 19 -0.84 7.28 3.70
C GLN A 19 -1.22 7.07 5.18
N ASP A 20 -2.32 7.67 5.62
CA ASP A 20 -2.82 7.52 6.99
C ASP A 20 -3.25 6.07 7.26
N LYS A 21 -3.94 5.45 6.29
CA LYS A 21 -4.38 4.06 6.40
C LYS A 21 -3.21 3.10 6.42
N GLU A 22 -2.22 3.31 5.55
CA GLU A 22 -1.04 2.46 5.51
C GLU A 22 -0.18 2.62 6.77
N LEU A 23 -0.10 3.82 7.35
CA LEU A 23 0.53 4.03 8.65
C LEU A 23 -0.18 3.24 9.77
N GLU A 24 -1.52 3.20 9.77
CA GLU A 24 -2.31 2.37 10.68
C GLU A 24 -2.00 0.88 10.48
N ASN A 25 -2.00 0.41 9.23
CA ASN A 25 -1.70 -0.98 8.88
C ASN A 25 -0.31 -1.40 9.37
N LEU A 26 0.72 -0.60 9.08
CA LEU A 26 2.09 -0.89 9.49
C LEU A 26 2.25 -0.89 11.02
N LYS A 27 1.59 0.03 11.74
CA LYS A 27 1.58 0.04 13.21
C LYS A 27 0.98 -1.25 13.76
N ARG A 28 -0.15 -1.69 13.21
CA ARG A 28 -0.80 -2.95 13.58
C ARG A 28 0.13 -4.15 13.32
N LEU A 29 0.75 -4.24 12.14
CA LEU A 29 1.66 -5.34 11.81
C LEU A 29 2.88 -5.41 12.74
N VAL A 30 3.41 -4.27 13.17
CA VAL A 30 4.49 -4.23 14.18
C VAL A 30 3.99 -4.68 15.54
N GLN A 31 2.79 -4.24 15.96
CA GLN A 31 2.19 -4.67 17.24
C GLN A 31 1.94 -6.18 17.26
N ASP A 32 1.48 -6.73 16.13
CA ASP A 32 1.23 -8.16 15.92
C ASP A 32 2.53 -8.97 15.74
N GLN A 33 3.71 -8.33 15.80
CA GLN A 33 5.03 -8.93 15.58
C GLN A 33 5.20 -9.62 14.21
N LYS A 34 4.40 -9.21 13.21
CA LYS A 34 4.44 -9.75 11.85
C LYS A 34 5.57 -9.15 11.01
N ILE A 35 5.94 -7.91 11.31
CA ILE A 35 7.08 -7.21 10.70
C ILE A 35 7.89 -6.48 11.78
N SER A 36 9.16 -6.22 11.51
CA SER A 36 10.00 -5.38 12.37
C SER A 36 9.67 -3.89 12.23
N LYS A 37 10.11 -3.08 13.19
CA LYS A 37 9.99 -1.61 13.10
C LYS A 37 10.75 -1.05 11.91
N GLU A 38 11.91 -1.63 11.60
CA GLU A 38 12.74 -1.24 10.46
C GLU A 38 12.02 -1.55 9.14
N GLN A 39 11.41 -2.73 9.03
CA GLN A 39 10.57 -3.07 7.89
C GLN A 39 9.40 -2.09 7.75
N ALA A 40 8.66 -1.81 8.82
CA ALA A 40 7.57 -0.84 8.79
C ALA A 40 8.00 0.55 8.31
N ARG A 41 9.19 1.02 8.72
CA ARG A 41 9.75 2.29 8.24
C ARG A 41 10.08 2.26 6.74
N ALA A 42 10.67 1.17 6.26
CA ALA A 42 10.99 1.00 4.85
C ALA A 42 9.73 0.99 3.97
N PHE A 43 8.69 0.24 4.38
CA PHE A 43 7.42 0.22 3.68
C PHE A 43 6.67 1.55 3.75
N LEU A 44 6.74 2.28 4.88
CA LEU A 44 6.16 3.61 4.96
C LEU A 44 6.85 4.59 4.01
N ALA A 45 8.18 4.54 3.91
CA ALA A 45 8.93 5.36 2.96
C ALA A 45 8.50 5.06 1.52
N GLY A 46 8.39 3.79 1.15
CA GLY A 46 7.90 3.38 -0.18
C GLY A 46 6.46 3.84 -0.45
N ALA A 47 5.57 3.77 0.54
CA ALA A 47 4.19 4.27 0.40
C ALA A 47 4.16 5.78 0.16
N VAL A 48 4.98 6.54 0.88
CA VAL A 48 5.09 8.00 0.75
C VAL A 48 5.67 8.40 -0.61
N ASP A 49 6.74 7.73 -1.06
CA ASP A 49 7.36 8.03 -2.35
C ASP A 49 6.37 7.83 -3.51
N ASN A 50 5.62 6.71 -3.48
CA ASN A 50 4.57 6.44 -4.47
C ASN A 50 3.43 7.47 -4.41
N ALA A 51 2.98 7.84 -3.20
CA ALA A 51 1.96 8.85 -3.01
C ALA A 51 2.40 10.24 -3.50
N GLN A 52 3.68 10.60 -3.36
CA GLN A 52 4.21 11.85 -3.91
C GLN A 52 4.32 11.79 -5.44
N ALA A 53 4.78 10.66 -5.97
CA ALA A 53 4.92 10.46 -7.41
C ALA A 53 3.58 10.53 -8.14
N SER A 54 2.46 10.15 -7.51
CA SER A 54 1.11 10.25 -8.12
C SER A 54 0.68 11.68 -8.39
N ARG A 55 1.12 12.62 -7.53
CA ARG A 55 0.80 14.04 -7.65
C ARG A 55 1.49 14.70 -8.85
N LEU A 56 2.52 14.05 -9.42
CA LEU A 56 3.30 14.51 -10.56
C LEU A 56 2.75 13.99 -11.91
N GLN A 57 1.45 13.68 -11.98
CA GLN A 57 0.73 13.12 -13.15
C GLN A 57 1.00 11.64 -13.46
N ASN A 58 1.65 10.90 -12.55
CA ASN A 58 1.71 9.45 -12.68
C ASN A 58 0.36 8.85 -12.26
N THR A 59 -0.29 8.15 -13.19
CA THR A 59 -1.55 7.46 -12.87
C THR A 59 -1.24 6.06 -12.37
N TYR A 60 -1.88 5.66 -11.28
CA TYR A 60 -1.68 4.36 -10.65
C TYR A 60 -3.02 3.65 -10.49
N ILE A 61 -2.97 2.34 -10.31
CA ILE A 61 -4.14 1.52 -9.97
C ILE A 61 -3.90 0.95 -8.58
N ILE A 62 -4.76 1.31 -7.64
CA ILE A 62 -4.77 0.79 -6.28
C ILE A 62 -5.84 -0.28 -6.20
N TYR A 63 -5.45 -1.46 -5.73
CA TYR A 63 -6.35 -2.53 -5.34
C TYR A 63 -6.35 -2.64 -3.83
N SER A 64 -7.51 -2.43 -3.22
CA SER A 64 -7.68 -2.53 -1.77
C SER A 64 -8.46 -3.78 -1.40
N TYR A 65 -8.04 -4.40 -0.31
CA TYR A 65 -8.67 -5.59 0.26
C TYR A 65 -8.76 -5.44 1.78
N LYS A 66 -9.75 -6.14 2.36
CA LYS A 66 -9.89 -6.32 3.81
C LYS A 66 -10.08 -4.99 4.55
N ASN A 67 -11.02 -4.18 4.08
CA ASN A 67 -11.29 -2.82 4.52
C ASN A 67 -10.02 -1.95 4.50
N GLU A 68 -9.34 -1.94 3.35
CA GLU A 68 -8.12 -1.20 3.04
C GLU A 68 -6.94 -1.57 3.95
N GLN A 69 -6.99 -2.74 4.60
CA GLN A 69 -5.86 -3.27 5.38
C GLN A 69 -4.74 -3.82 4.50
N ILE A 70 -5.04 -4.13 3.24
CA ILE A 70 -4.07 -4.57 2.25
C ILE A 70 -4.27 -3.72 0.99
N SER A 71 -3.23 -3.00 0.61
CA SER A 71 -3.18 -2.23 -0.63
C SER A 71 -2.10 -2.78 -1.55
N ILE A 72 -2.43 -2.90 -2.84
CA ILE A 72 -1.49 -3.24 -3.90
C ILE A 72 -1.57 -2.13 -4.94
N ILE A 73 -0.43 -1.51 -5.27
CA ILE A 73 -0.37 -0.38 -6.21
C ILE A 73 0.44 -0.80 -7.43
N PHE A 74 -0.17 -0.61 -8.60
CA PHE A 74 0.47 -0.79 -9.89
C PHE A 74 0.58 0.53 -10.66
N SER A 75 1.58 0.62 -11.54
CA SER A 75 1.57 1.59 -12.63
C SER A 75 0.48 1.25 -13.65
N GLN A 76 0.14 2.19 -14.55
CA GLN A 76 -0.77 1.87 -15.65
C GLN A 76 -0.20 0.82 -16.62
N GLU A 77 1.13 0.74 -16.71
CA GLU A 77 1.85 -0.25 -17.51
C GLU A 77 1.88 -1.64 -16.84
N GLY A 78 1.33 -1.77 -15.63
CA GLY A 78 1.22 -3.04 -14.92
C GLY A 78 2.44 -3.39 -14.06
N GLU A 79 3.34 -2.45 -13.80
CA GLU A 79 4.48 -2.65 -12.90
C GLU A 79 4.03 -2.55 -11.44
N LEU A 80 4.46 -3.49 -10.58
CA LEU A 80 4.17 -3.44 -9.15
C LEU A 80 5.03 -2.35 -8.49
N LEU A 81 4.38 -1.35 -7.90
CA LEU A 81 5.03 -0.21 -7.29
C LEU A 81 5.05 -0.28 -5.75
N TYR A 82 3.99 -0.85 -5.17
CA TYR A 82 3.86 -0.95 -3.73
C TYR A 82 2.95 -2.10 -3.32
N VAL A 83 3.22 -2.64 -2.13
CA VAL A 83 2.33 -3.60 -1.49
C VAL A 83 2.43 -3.49 0.03
N THR A 84 1.28 -3.51 0.73
CA THR A 84 1.24 -3.57 2.20
C THR A 84 1.90 -4.87 2.69
N PRO A 85 2.90 -4.82 3.59
CA PRO A 85 3.76 -5.97 3.92
C PRO A 85 3.15 -6.94 4.94
N ASP A 86 1.91 -7.39 4.75
CA ASP A 86 1.29 -8.37 5.64
C ASP A 86 1.66 -9.81 5.19
N PRO A 87 2.46 -10.55 5.98
CA PRO A 87 2.95 -11.88 5.61
C PRO A 87 1.86 -12.94 5.52
N ASP A 88 0.66 -12.70 6.08
CA ASP A 88 -0.48 -13.62 5.93
C ASP A 88 -1.02 -13.63 4.50
N TYR A 89 -0.74 -12.58 3.73
CA TYR A 89 -1.26 -12.40 2.37
C TYR A 89 -0.17 -12.37 1.31
N LEU A 90 1.06 -12.01 1.68
CA LEU A 90 2.19 -11.90 0.77
C LEU A 90 3.33 -12.79 1.21
N TYR A 91 3.60 -13.81 0.40
CA TYR A 91 4.79 -14.63 0.52
C TYR A 91 5.84 -14.16 -0.48
N PHE A 92 6.90 -13.54 0.02
CA PHE A 92 8.13 -13.36 -0.74
C PHE A 92 8.95 -14.63 -0.56
N LYS A 93 9.08 -15.43 -1.63
CA LYS A 93 9.99 -16.58 -1.68
C LYS A 93 11.39 -16.14 -2.06
#